data_AF-A0A6P3WPH3-F1
#
_entry.id   AF-A0A6P3WPH3-F1
#
_cell.length_a   1.000
_cell.length_b   1.000
_cell.length_c   1.000
_cell.angle_alpha   90.00
_cell.angle_beta   90.00
_cell.angle_gamma   90.00
#
_symmetry.space_group_name_H-M   'P 1'
#
loop_
_entity.id
_entity.type
_entity.pdbx_description
1 polymer ?
#
loop_
_entity_poly.entity_id
_entity_poly.type
_entity_poly.pdbx_seq_one_letter_code
_entity_poly.pdbx_strand_id
1 'polypeptide(L)'
;MTKYEKQLERTSVQNVFITSLIAGGAAGTFVDITLYPLDTLKTRLQSKQGFLKTGGFTNLYKGIYPVIIGSAPTAALFFLTYEEIKTLMQPRISKKYRTSLHIGAAASAEMVACLIRVPVEVLKQRKQAQILDKKFLGLKLLYRGYWSTVLRDAPFSIVQFPLWEYLKISYSSYIEREIYPSESAICGAISGGISAAVTTPLDVAKTRIMLSSKTLLSTELTISNVLYQIYAENGFRGLFAGFGPRVMWITLGGFIFFGVYEEAKVFTQVIFPMLK
;
A
#
# COMPACT_ATOMS: atom_id res chain seq x y z
N MET A 1 -33.04 6.55 -22.93
CA MET A 1 -31.72 7.21 -22.91
C MET A 1 -31.27 7.52 -24.33
N THR A 2 -31.19 8.80 -24.68
CA THR A 2 -30.74 9.27 -26.01
C THR A 2 -29.22 9.04 -26.17
N LYS A 3 -28.71 8.99 -27.42
CA LYS A 3 -27.25 8.88 -27.69
C LYS A 3 -26.45 10.00 -27.01
N TYR A 4 -27.05 11.19 -26.89
CA TYR A 4 -26.47 12.37 -26.26
C TYR A 4 -26.35 12.21 -24.74
N GLU A 5 -27.38 11.69 -24.06
CA GLU A 5 -27.34 11.36 -22.62
C GLU A 5 -26.25 10.32 -22.29
N LYS A 6 -26.10 9.28 -23.13
CA LYS A 6 -25.04 8.27 -22.95
C LYS A 6 -23.65 8.86 -23.11
N GLN A 7 -23.49 9.86 -23.97
CA GLN A 7 -22.22 10.52 -24.20
C GLN A 7 -21.85 11.46 -23.05
N LEU A 8 -22.81 12.23 -22.55
CA LEU A 8 -22.65 13.07 -21.36
C LEU A 8 -22.31 12.25 -20.12
N GLU A 9 -23.01 11.14 -19.87
CA GLU A 9 -22.74 10.25 -18.74
C GLU A 9 -21.34 9.61 -18.84
N ARG A 10 -20.90 9.25 -20.06
CA ARG A 10 -19.55 8.72 -20.26
C ARG A 10 -18.47 9.78 -20.01
N THR A 11 -18.69 11.02 -20.45
CA THR A 11 -17.76 12.14 -20.22
C THR A 11 -17.71 12.52 -18.74
N SER A 12 -18.84 12.55 -18.03
CA SER A 12 -18.85 12.86 -16.59
C SER A 12 -18.14 11.79 -15.77
N VAL A 13 -18.34 10.51 -16.07
CA VAL A 13 -17.62 9.41 -15.40
C VAL A 13 -16.12 9.48 -15.66
N GLN A 14 -15.69 9.82 -16.88
CA GLN A 14 -14.27 10.01 -17.22
C GLN A 14 -13.65 11.19 -16.45
N ASN A 15 -14.36 12.31 -16.36
CA ASN A 15 -13.92 13.49 -15.62
C ASN A 15 -13.76 13.21 -14.13
N VAL A 16 -14.73 12.52 -13.52
CA VAL A 16 -14.67 12.10 -12.11
C VAL A 16 -13.49 11.17 -11.87
N PHE A 17 -13.23 10.23 -12.79
CA PHE A 17 -12.10 9.32 -12.71
C PHE A 17 -10.75 10.06 -12.78
N ILE A 18 -10.57 10.95 -13.75
CA ILE A 18 -9.33 11.73 -13.93
C ILE A 18 -9.07 12.62 -12.71
N THR A 19 -10.09 13.34 -12.24
CA THR A 19 -9.98 14.17 -11.03
C THR A 19 -9.59 13.34 -9.82
N SER A 20 -10.21 12.18 -9.63
CA SER A 20 -9.89 11.27 -8.52
C SER A 20 -8.48 10.69 -8.64
N LEU A 21 -8.00 10.44 -9.85
CA LEU A 21 -6.65 9.94 -10.12
C LEU A 21 -5.59 10.99 -9.79
N ILE A 22 -5.79 12.24 -10.23
CA ILE A 22 -4.88 13.36 -9.94
C ILE A 22 -4.87 13.65 -8.44
N ALA A 23 -6.05 13.80 -7.83
CA ALA A 23 -6.17 14.06 -6.40
C ALA A 23 -5.58 12.92 -5.56
N GLY A 24 -5.86 11.67 -5.92
CA GLY A 24 -5.30 10.49 -5.26
C GLY A 24 -3.79 10.38 -5.41
N GLY A 25 -3.24 10.68 -6.59
CA GLY A 25 -1.80 10.70 -6.83
C GLY A 25 -1.08 11.80 -6.05
N ALA A 26 -1.66 13.01 -6.00
CA ALA A 26 -1.14 14.13 -5.22
C ALA A 26 -1.18 13.83 -3.72
N ALA A 27 -2.31 13.35 -3.20
CA ALA A 27 -2.47 12.97 -1.81
C ALA A 27 -1.52 11.84 -1.40
N GLY A 28 -1.41 10.79 -2.21
CA GLY A 28 -0.48 9.67 -1.96
C GLY A 28 0.97 10.14 -1.93
N THR A 29 1.39 10.96 -2.89
CA THR A 29 2.75 11.52 -2.91
C THR A 29 3.03 12.41 -1.71
N PHE A 30 2.06 13.23 -1.29
CA PHE A 30 2.21 14.09 -0.12
C PHE A 30 2.36 13.28 1.18
N VAL A 31 1.57 12.22 1.34
CA VAL A 31 1.68 11.29 2.46
C VAL A 31 3.05 10.63 2.46
N ASP A 32 3.50 10.13 1.30
CA ASP A 32 4.80 9.48 1.15
C ASP A 32 5.94 10.43 1.54
N ILE A 33 5.90 11.71 1.14
CA ILE A 33 6.91 12.71 1.50
C ILE A 33 6.86 13.04 3.00
N THR A 34 5.66 13.26 3.54
CA THR A 34 5.48 13.71 4.93
C THR A 34 5.87 12.62 5.92
N LEU A 35 5.47 11.37 5.64
CA LEU A 35 5.69 10.24 6.54
C LEU A 35 6.89 9.37 6.14
N TYR A 36 7.64 9.76 5.10
CA TYR A 36 8.86 9.06 4.66
C TYR A 36 9.84 8.76 5.81
N PRO A 37 10.06 9.69 6.77
CA PRO A 37 10.96 9.42 7.89
C PRO A 37 10.52 8.22 8.72
N LEU A 38 9.22 8.03 8.96
CA LEU A 38 8.69 6.90 9.72
C LEU A 38 8.90 5.57 8.99
N ASP A 39 8.69 5.55 7.67
CA ASP A 39 8.95 4.36 6.85
C ASP A 39 10.44 3.98 6.89
N THR A 40 11.34 4.97 6.85
CA THR A 40 12.78 4.72 6.98
C THR A 40 13.16 4.19 8.36
N LEU A 41 12.62 4.76 9.44
CA LEU A 41 12.86 4.27 10.81
C LEU A 41 12.36 2.83 10.97
N LYS A 42 11.17 2.52 10.45
CA LYS A 42 10.60 1.18 10.39
C LYS A 42 11.55 0.21 9.69
N THR A 43 11.97 0.52 8.46
CA THR A 43 12.85 -0.34 7.66
C THR A 43 14.18 -0.61 8.37
N ARG A 44 14.75 0.40 9.04
CA ARG A 44 16.01 0.27 9.81
C ARG A 44 15.86 -0.61 11.05
N LEU A 45 14.75 -0.48 11.77
CA LEU A 45 14.44 -1.33 12.92
C LEU A 45 14.19 -2.79 12.52
N GLN A 46 13.61 -3.02 11.34
CA GLN A 46 13.34 -4.36 10.82
C GLN A 46 14.56 -5.02 10.17
N SER A 47 15.60 -4.25 9.85
CA SER A 47 16.84 -4.76 9.24
C SER A 47 17.61 -5.69 10.16
N LYS A 48 18.17 -6.78 9.59
CA LYS A 48 19.06 -7.70 10.31
C LYS A 48 20.33 -7.02 10.82
N GLN A 49 20.79 -5.95 10.17
CA GLN A 49 22.00 -5.24 10.58
C GLN A 49 21.81 -4.40 11.85
N GLY A 50 20.56 -4.15 12.25
CA GLY A 50 20.19 -3.32 13.40
C GLY A 50 20.11 -1.82 13.06
N PHE A 51 19.44 -1.08 13.96
CA PHE A 51 19.08 0.32 13.74
C PHE A 51 20.28 1.26 13.60
N LEU A 52 21.28 1.14 14.48
CA LEU A 52 22.44 2.03 14.47
C LEU A 52 23.32 1.83 13.22
N LYS A 53 23.59 0.57 12.84
CA LYS A 53 24.41 0.23 11.66
C LYS A 53 23.76 0.64 10.34
N THR A 54 22.44 0.76 10.31
CA THR A 54 21.68 1.21 9.13
C THR A 54 21.49 2.74 9.07
N GLY A 55 22.18 3.49 9.93
CA GLY A 55 22.21 4.96 9.91
C GLY A 55 21.35 5.65 10.96
N GLY A 56 20.69 4.90 11.85
CA GLY A 56 19.94 5.42 12.98
C GLY A 56 18.87 6.45 12.58
N PHE A 57 19.01 7.69 13.04
CA PHE A 57 18.10 8.81 12.72
C PHE A 57 18.60 9.71 11.57
N THR A 58 19.72 9.39 10.92
CA THR A 58 20.31 10.27 9.89
C THR A 58 19.79 9.93 8.49
N ASN A 59 19.80 10.90 7.57
CA ASN A 59 19.50 10.65 6.15
C ASN A 59 18.16 9.91 5.91
N LEU A 60 17.10 10.38 6.56
CA LEU A 60 15.80 9.68 6.58
C LEU A 60 15.07 9.68 5.24
N TYR A 61 15.47 10.54 4.28
CA TYR A 61 14.86 10.62 2.95
C TYR A 61 15.57 9.79 1.86
N LYS A 62 16.57 8.99 2.24
CA LYS A 62 17.28 8.12 1.30
C LYS A 62 16.37 7.03 0.75
N GLY A 63 16.11 7.09 -0.56
CA GLY A 63 15.29 6.10 -1.27
C GLY A 63 13.93 6.62 -1.74
N ILE A 64 13.62 7.91 -1.57
CA ILE A 64 12.32 8.48 -1.92
C ILE A 64 12.08 8.54 -3.44
N TYR A 65 13.14 8.75 -4.24
CA TYR A 65 13.05 8.85 -5.71
C TYR A 65 12.33 7.66 -6.39
N PRO A 66 12.74 6.39 -6.14
CA PRO A 66 12.01 5.24 -6.67
C PRO A 66 10.51 5.25 -6.36
N VAL A 67 10.11 5.75 -5.18
CA VAL A 67 8.70 5.79 -4.76
C VAL A 67 7.92 6.80 -5.58
N ILE A 68 8.44 8.03 -5.69
CA ILE A 68 7.80 9.11 -6.47
C ILE A 68 7.60 8.67 -7.93
N ILE A 69 8.64 8.07 -8.53
CA ILE A 69 8.59 7.61 -9.93
C ILE A 69 7.68 6.37 -10.08
N GLY A 70 7.71 5.46 -9.10
CA GLY A 70 7.02 4.18 -9.17
C GLY A 70 5.54 4.21 -8.80
N SER A 71 5.09 5.23 -8.06
CA SER A 71 3.74 5.30 -7.51
C SER A 71 2.66 5.39 -8.60
N ALA A 72 2.76 6.36 -9.52
CA ALA A 72 1.77 6.55 -10.58
C ALA A 72 1.68 5.36 -11.56
N PRO A 73 2.80 4.79 -12.06
CA PRO A 73 2.74 3.59 -12.91
C PRO A 73 2.14 2.37 -12.20
N THR A 74 2.42 2.20 -10.90
CA THR A 74 1.83 1.11 -10.10
C THR A 74 0.32 1.26 -10.01
N ALA A 75 -0.18 2.45 -9.68
CA ALA A 75 -1.60 2.74 -9.60
C ALA A 75 -2.30 2.58 -10.96
N ALA A 76 -1.70 3.10 -12.03
CA ALA A 76 -2.22 2.95 -13.38
C ALA A 76 -2.37 1.47 -13.77
N LEU A 77 -1.35 0.66 -13.52
CA LEU A 77 -1.37 -0.76 -13.85
C LEU A 77 -2.43 -1.53 -13.04
N PHE A 78 -2.63 -1.16 -11.77
CA PHE A 78 -3.72 -1.69 -10.95
C PHE A 78 -5.09 -1.39 -11.58
N PHE A 79 -5.40 -0.10 -11.82
CA PHE A 79 -6.71 0.29 -12.33
C PHE A 79 -6.98 -0.25 -13.73
N LEU A 80 -6.00 -0.25 -14.62
CA LEU A 80 -6.12 -0.84 -15.95
C LEU A 80 -6.49 -2.32 -15.88
N THR A 81 -5.76 -3.10 -15.07
CA THR A 81 -6.02 -4.54 -14.90
C THR A 81 -7.40 -4.78 -14.27
N TYR A 82 -7.76 -4.00 -13.25
CA TYR A 82 -9.04 -4.10 -12.55
C TYR A 82 -10.23 -3.80 -13.48
N GLU A 83 -10.16 -2.71 -14.24
CA GLU A 83 -11.22 -2.32 -15.18
C GLU A 83 -11.35 -3.30 -16.35
N GLU A 84 -10.23 -3.82 -16.87
CA GLU A 84 -10.24 -4.79 -17.97
C GLU A 84 -10.93 -6.10 -17.54
N ILE A 85 -10.57 -6.64 -16.38
CA ILE A 85 -11.20 -7.86 -15.85
C ILE A 85 -12.71 -7.65 -15.66
N LYS A 86 -13.12 -6.53 -15.09
CA LYS A 86 -14.54 -6.22 -14.90
C LYS A 86 -15.26 -6.12 -16.24
N THR A 87 -14.70 -5.40 -17.21
CA THR A 87 -15.33 -5.17 -18.52
C THR A 87 -15.52 -6.48 -19.28
N LEU A 88 -14.56 -7.40 -19.18
CA LEU A 88 -14.64 -8.72 -19.83
C LEU A 88 -15.57 -9.70 -19.11
N MET A 89 -15.61 -9.69 -17.77
CA MET A 89 -16.29 -10.71 -16.96
C MET A 89 -17.69 -10.32 -16.47
N GLN A 90 -17.95 -9.04 -16.19
CA GLN A 90 -19.26 -8.61 -15.69
C GLN A 90 -20.44 -8.94 -16.62
N PRO A 91 -20.30 -8.86 -17.96
CA PRO A 91 -21.39 -9.26 -18.87
C PRO A 91 -21.64 -10.77 -18.88
N ARG A 92 -20.64 -11.59 -18.49
CA ARG A 92 -20.66 -13.05 -18.60
C ARG A 92 -21.10 -13.75 -17.32
N ILE A 93 -21.28 -13.00 -16.23
CA ILE A 93 -21.50 -13.54 -14.89
C ILE A 93 -22.81 -13.00 -14.30
N SER A 94 -23.56 -13.87 -13.63
CA SER A 94 -24.81 -13.50 -12.94
C SER A 94 -24.57 -12.47 -11.82
N LYS A 95 -25.58 -11.62 -11.55
CA LYS A 95 -25.52 -10.57 -10.51
C LYS A 95 -25.07 -11.09 -9.15
N LYS A 96 -25.41 -12.34 -8.79
CA LYS A 96 -25.02 -12.99 -7.53
C LYS A 96 -23.51 -13.05 -7.30
N TYR A 97 -22.72 -13.20 -8.36
CA TYR A 97 -21.26 -13.38 -8.25
C TYR A 97 -20.46 -12.09 -8.48
N ARG A 98 -21.14 -10.93 -8.62
CA ARG A 98 -20.46 -9.65 -8.88
C ARG A 98 -19.46 -9.30 -7.77
N THR A 99 -19.84 -9.46 -6.50
CA THR A 99 -18.93 -9.16 -5.37
C THR A 99 -17.66 -10.03 -5.42
N SER A 100 -17.81 -11.33 -5.67
CA SER A 100 -16.67 -12.24 -5.84
C SER A 100 -15.81 -11.88 -7.04
N LEU A 101 -16.43 -11.45 -8.15
CA LEU A 101 -15.71 -10.94 -9.31
C LEU A 101 -14.90 -9.68 -8.97
N HIS A 102 -15.47 -8.72 -8.24
CA HIS A 102 -14.76 -7.51 -7.82
C HIS A 102 -13.55 -7.84 -6.93
N ILE A 103 -13.73 -8.76 -5.98
CA ILE A 103 -12.63 -9.24 -5.13
C ILE A 103 -11.53 -9.93 -5.96
N GLY A 104 -11.92 -10.84 -6.87
CA GLY A 104 -10.97 -11.55 -7.74
C GLY A 104 -10.25 -10.64 -8.74
N ALA A 105 -10.95 -9.63 -9.27
CA ALA A 105 -10.38 -8.61 -10.14
C ALA A 105 -9.37 -7.74 -9.38
N ALA A 106 -9.71 -7.30 -8.17
CA ALA A 106 -8.82 -6.51 -7.32
C ALA A 106 -7.56 -7.32 -6.93
N ALA A 107 -7.72 -8.60 -6.57
CA ALA A 107 -6.59 -9.47 -6.26
C ALA A 107 -5.66 -9.67 -7.46
N SER A 108 -6.22 -9.93 -8.65
CA SER A 108 -5.44 -10.06 -9.89
C SER A 108 -4.73 -8.75 -10.25
N ALA A 109 -5.43 -7.62 -10.14
CA ALA A 109 -4.86 -6.29 -10.37
C ALA A 109 -3.70 -5.98 -9.41
N GLU A 110 -3.83 -6.33 -8.14
CA GLU A 110 -2.77 -6.18 -7.14
C GLU A 110 -1.54 -7.01 -7.50
N MET A 111 -1.72 -8.26 -7.93
CA MET A 111 -0.62 -9.12 -8.38
C MET A 111 0.11 -8.54 -9.60
N VAL A 112 -0.61 -7.94 -10.56
CA VAL A 112 -0.01 -7.30 -11.73
C VAL A 112 0.69 -6.00 -11.33
N ALA A 113 0.09 -5.18 -10.47
CA ALA A 113 0.69 -3.96 -9.92
C ALA A 113 2.00 -4.26 -9.14
N CYS A 114 2.09 -5.42 -8.50
CA CYS A 114 3.32 -5.89 -7.83
C CYS A 114 4.53 -5.99 -8.78
N LEU A 115 4.33 -6.11 -10.09
CA LEU A 115 5.44 -6.16 -11.05
C LEU A 115 6.26 -4.87 -11.05
N ILE A 116 5.62 -3.72 -10.84
CA ILE A 116 6.31 -2.42 -10.72
C ILE A 116 6.63 -2.13 -9.24
N ARG A 117 5.67 -2.38 -8.35
CA ARG A 117 5.79 -2.05 -6.92
C ARG A 117 6.96 -2.75 -6.24
N VAL A 118 7.20 -4.03 -6.54
CA VAL A 118 8.20 -4.84 -5.81
C VAL A 118 9.62 -4.35 -6.09
N PRO A 119 10.06 -4.14 -7.34
CA PRO A 119 11.37 -3.53 -7.62
C PRO A 119 11.55 -2.16 -6.96
N VAL A 120 10.51 -1.30 -7.00
CA VAL A 120 10.52 0.02 -6.37
C VAL A 120 10.72 -0.09 -4.86
N GLU A 121 9.97 -0.98 -4.21
CA GLU A 121 10.08 -1.23 -2.76
C GLU A 121 11.46 -1.79 -2.39
N VAL A 122 12.03 -2.71 -3.17
CA VAL A 122 13.37 -3.25 -2.92
C VAL A 122 14.42 -2.13 -3.03
N LEU A 123 14.35 -1.28 -4.05
CA LEU A 123 15.27 -0.15 -4.20
C LEU A 123 15.13 0.85 -3.05
N LYS A 124 13.88 1.17 -2.67
CA LYS A 124 13.56 2.05 -1.54
C LYS A 124 14.18 1.53 -0.25
N GLN A 125 13.84 0.30 0.15
CA GLN A 125 14.23 -0.26 1.44
C GLN A 125 15.75 -0.44 1.56
N ARG A 126 16.43 -0.86 0.49
CA ARG A 126 17.90 -0.99 0.49
C ARG A 126 18.58 0.36 0.71
N LYS A 127 18.08 1.43 0.07
CA LYS A 127 18.59 2.79 0.29
C LYS A 127 18.27 3.32 1.69
N GLN A 128 17.09 3.04 2.22
CA GLN A 128 16.70 3.40 3.60
C GLN A 128 17.63 2.72 4.63
N ALA A 129 17.99 1.46 4.39
CA ALA A 129 18.92 0.68 5.22
C ALA A 129 20.41 0.94 4.92
N GLN A 130 20.73 1.94 4.09
CA GLN A 130 22.10 2.32 3.70
C GLN A 130 22.93 1.18 3.07
N ILE A 131 22.27 0.23 2.41
CA ILE A 131 22.96 -0.84 1.69
C ILE A 131 23.48 -0.29 0.36
N LEU A 132 24.80 -0.26 0.22
CA LEU A 132 25.49 0.20 -0.99
C LEU A 132 25.54 -0.91 -2.05
N ASP A 133 24.79 -0.73 -3.13
CA ASP A 133 24.82 -1.64 -4.28
C ASP A 133 25.93 -1.22 -5.26
N LYS A 134 27.09 -1.89 -5.18
CA LYS A 134 28.28 -1.60 -6.01
C LYS A 134 28.11 -1.93 -7.51
N LYS A 135 27.07 -2.68 -7.89
CA LYS A 135 26.79 -3.11 -9.27
C LYS A 135 25.28 -3.06 -9.51
N PHE A 136 24.88 -3.05 -10.78
CA PHE A 136 23.47 -3.17 -11.15
C PHE A 136 22.82 -4.37 -10.45
N LEU A 137 21.62 -4.15 -9.92
CA LEU A 137 20.87 -5.17 -9.21
C LEU A 137 20.33 -6.17 -10.24
N GLY A 138 20.59 -7.46 -10.04
CA GLY A 138 20.04 -8.49 -10.91
C GLY A 138 18.53 -8.60 -10.73
N LEU A 139 17.80 -8.97 -11.79
CA LEU A 139 16.34 -9.13 -11.77
C LEU A 139 15.85 -10.06 -10.66
N LYS A 140 16.55 -11.18 -10.43
CA LYS A 140 16.22 -12.12 -9.34
C LYS A 140 16.22 -11.45 -7.96
N LEU A 141 17.08 -10.45 -7.73
CA LEU A 141 17.14 -9.74 -6.45
C LEU A 141 16.03 -8.69 -6.34
N LEU A 142 15.72 -7.98 -7.44
CA LEU A 142 14.64 -6.99 -7.47
C LEU A 142 13.27 -7.62 -7.20
N TYR A 143 13.03 -8.86 -7.65
CA TYR A 143 11.76 -9.56 -7.46
C TYR A 143 11.74 -10.54 -6.28
N ARG A 144 12.83 -10.63 -5.50
CA ARG A 144 12.96 -11.54 -4.35
C ARG A 144 11.86 -11.35 -3.29
N GLY A 145 11.32 -10.15 -3.19
CA GLY A 145 10.26 -9.79 -2.25
C GLY A 145 8.84 -9.90 -2.80
N TYR A 146 8.63 -10.47 -4.00
CA TYR A 146 7.30 -10.50 -4.62
C TYR A 146 6.30 -11.29 -3.77
N TRP A 147 6.57 -12.57 -3.53
CA TRP A 147 5.67 -13.43 -2.77
C TRP A 147 5.54 -13.02 -1.30
N SER A 148 6.58 -12.48 -0.69
CA SER A 148 6.50 -11.93 0.66
C SER A 148 5.70 -10.64 0.75
N THR A 149 5.63 -9.87 -0.34
CA THR A 149 4.72 -8.71 -0.43
C THR A 149 3.28 -9.18 -0.51
N VAL A 150 2.97 -10.14 -1.39
CA VAL A 150 1.62 -10.70 -1.52
C VAL A 150 1.16 -11.35 -0.21
N LEU A 151 2.01 -12.16 0.43
CA LEU A 151 1.66 -12.83 1.68
C LEU A 151 1.54 -11.87 2.88
N ARG A 152 2.13 -10.68 2.82
CA ARG A 152 1.88 -9.63 3.81
C ARG A 152 0.52 -8.94 3.55
N ASP A 153 0.22 -8.67 2.29
CA ASP A 153 -0.95 -7.85 1.91
C ASP A 153 -2.26 -8.60 2.12
N ALA A 154 -2.30 -9.91 1.83
CA ALA A 154 -3.52 -10.69 2.00
C ALA A 154 -4.00 -10.74 3.48
N PRO A 155 -3.17 -11.12 4.48
CA PRO A 155 -3.56 -11.09 5.89
C PRO A 155 -3.89 -9.68 6.39
N PHE A 156 -3.19 -8.64 5.90
CA PHE A 156 -3.49 -7.27 6.28
C PHE A 156 -4.92 -6.87 5.87
N SER A 157 -5.30 -7.15 4.63
CA SER A 157 -6.64 -6.88 4.10
C SER A 157 -7.72 -7.73 4.79
N ILE A 158 -7.44 -9.01 5.07
CA ILE A 158 -8.38 -9.92 5.75
C ILE A 158 -8.75 -9.39 7.15
N VAL A 159 -7.82 -8.75 7.86
CA VAL A 159 -8.10 -8.14 9.17
C VAL A 159 -8.71 -6.76 9.01
N GLN A 160 -8.20 -5.94 8.08
CA GLN A 160 -8.58 -4.53 7.97
C GLN A 160 -10.03 -4.33 7.54
N PHE A 161 -10.48 -5.00 6.47
CA PHE A 161 -11.80 -4.73 5.90
C PHE A 161 -12.96 -5.15 6.81
N PRO A 162 -12.99 -6.35 7.40
CA PRO A 162 -14.05 -6.71 8.34
C PRO A 162 -14.07 -5.80 9.57
N LEU A 163 -12.90 -5.43 10.09
CA LEU A 163 -12.81 -4.53 11.23
C LEU A 163 -13.29 -3.11 10.88
N TRP A 164 -12.96 -2.62 9.69
CA TRP A 164 -13.47 -1.36 9.17
C TRP A 164 -14.99 -1.35 9.03
N GLU A 165 -15.58 -2.40 8.44
CA GLU A 165 -17.03 -2.55 8.32
C GLU A 165 -17.70 -2.62 9.68
N TYR A 166 -17.16 -3.39 10.62
CA TYR A 166 -17.66 -3.46 11.99
C TYR A 166 -17.65 -2.11 12.71
N LEU A 167 -16.54 -1.36 12.61
CA LEU A 167 -16.42 -0.03 13.21
C LEU A 167 -17.42 0.96 12.59
N LYS A 168 -17.61 0.94 11.27
CA LYS A 168 -18.64 1.76 10.62
C LYS A 168 -20.03 1.41 11.12
N ILE A 169 -20.42 0.14 11.10
CA ILE A 169 -21.78 -0.27 11.54
C ILE A 169 -22.04 0.14 12.99
N SER A 170 -21.04 -0.06 13.86
CA SER A 170 -21.13 0.30 15.28
C SER A 170 -21.26 1.81 15.48
N TYR A 171 -20.45 2.60 14.77
CA TYR A 171 -20.49 4.06 14.88
C TYR A 171 -21.78 4.64 14.27
N SER A 172 -22.23 4.14 13.12
CA SER A 172 -23.51 4.50 12.49
C SER A 172 -24.70 4.25 13.41
N SER A 173 -24.69 3.11 14.13
CA SER A 173 -25.75 2.75 15.08
C SER A 173 -25.74 3.64 16.33
N TYR A 174 -24.57 4.14 16.74
CA TYR A 174 -24.43 5.04 17.88
C TYR A 174 -24.92 6.47 17.58
N ILE A 175 -24.67 6.96 16.38
CA ILE A 175 -25.06 8.32 15.94
C ILE A 175 -26.44 8.37 15.27
N GLU A 176 -27.06 7.21 15.02
CA GLU A 176 -28.34 7.04 14.33
C GLU A 176 -28.42 7.74 12.95
N ARG A 177 -27.29 7.82 12.24
CA ARG A 177 -27.20 8.42 10.90
C ARG A 177 -26.15 7.75 10.04
N GLU A 178 -26.24 7.97 8.73
CA GLU A 178 -25.18 7.58 7.81
C GLU A 178 -23.86 8.30 8.13
N ILE A 179 -22.75 7.57 7.96
CA ILE A 179 -21.41 8.01 8.30
C ILE A 179 -20.82 8.87 7.18
N TYR A 180 -20.23 10.00 7.52
CA TYR A 180 -19.54 10.84 6.53
C TYR A 180 -18.26 10.17 6.02
N PRO A 181 -17.78 10.50 4.80
CA PRO A 181 -16.54 9.94 4.26
C PRO A 181 -15.32 10.10 5.19
N SER A 182 -15.22 11.24 5.89
CA SER A 182 -14.16 11.52 6.87
C SER A 182 -14.21 10.60 8.09
N GLU A 183 -15.40 10.33 8.62
CA GLU A 183 -15.61 9.43 9.77
C GLU A 183 -15.35 7.97 9.39
N SER A 184 -15.74 7.58 8.17
CA SER A 184 -15.40 6.29 7.57
C SER A 184 -13.88 6.13 7.40
N ALA A 185 -13.18 7.21 7.03
CA ALA A 185 -11.72 7.24 6.95
C ALA A 185 -11.05 7.08 8.33
N ILE A 186 -11.61 7.69 9.39
CA ILE A 186 -11.14 7.49 10.78
C ILE A 186 -11.29 6.02 11.18
N CYS A 187 -12.45 5.41 10.91
CA CYS A 187 -12.64 3.97 11.13
C CYS A 187 -11.60 3.15 10.36
N GLY A 188 -11.26 3.56 9.14
CA GLY A 188 -10.24 2.92 8.30
C GLY A 188 -8.81 3.08 8.83
N ALA A 189 -8.49 4.22 9.44
CA ALA A 189 -7.20 4.48 10.06
C ALA A 189 -7.01 3.67 11.35
N ILE A 190 -8.07 3.51 12.15
CA ILE A 190 -8.08 2.66 13.35
C ILE A 190 -7.94 1.19 12.97
N SER A 191 -8.80 0.70 12.07
CA SER A 191 -8.74 -0.69 11.62
C SER A 191 -7.40 -1.01 10.94
N GLY A 192 -6.89 -0.08 10.11
CA GLY A 192 -5.59 -0.18 9.47
C GLY A 192 -4.45 -0.27 10.48
N GLY A 193 -4.47 0.54 11.55
CA GLY A 193 -3.48 0.49 12.63
C GLY A 193 -3.48 -0.85 13.37
N ILE A 194 -4.66 -1.38 13.70
CA ILE A 194 -4.81 -2.69 14.35
C ILE A 194 -4.30 -3.81 13.43
N SER A 195 -4.69 -3.79 12.15
CA SER A 195 -4.17 -4.73 11.15
C SER A 195 -2.67 -4.64 10.98
N ALA A 196 -2.10 -3.43 11.07
CA ALA A 196 -0.66 -3.20 11.01
C ALA A 196 0.04 -3.92 12.17
N ALA A 197 -0.49 -3.76 13.37
CA ALA A 197 0.06 -4.38 14.57
C ALA A 197 0.03 -5.91 14.44
N VAL A 198 -1.13 -6.49 14.13
CA VAL A 198 -1.31 -7.95 13.97
C VAL A 198 -0.38 -8.54 12.91
N THR A 199 -0.21 -7.84 11.78
CA THR A 199 0.60 -8.33 10.66
C THR A 199 2.07 -7.89 10.73
N THR A 200 2.54 -7.33 11.85
CA THR A 200 3.94 -6.89 12.03
C THR A 200 4.96 -8.00 11.76
N PRO A 201 4.78 -9.23 12.27
CA PRO A 201 5.74 -10.30 12.00
C PRO A 201 5.96 -10.59 10.50
N LEU A 202 4.88 -10.61 9.71
CA LEU A 202 4.96 -10.84 8.26
C LEU A 202 5.70 -9.73 7.51
N ASP A 203 5.49 -8.48 7.95
CA ASP A 203 6.16 -7.33 7.37
C ASP A 203 7.65 -7.27 7.76
N VAL A 204 8.02 -7.66 8.98
CA VAL A 204 9.44 -7.85 9.37
C VAL A 204 10.10 -8.91 8.50
N ALA A 205 9.44 -10.05 8.27
CA ALA A 205 9.97 -11.11 7.41
C ALA A 205 10.14 -10.63 5.97
N LYS A 206 9.14 -9.93 5.41
CA LYS A 206 9.22 -9.28 4.08
C LYS A 206 10.45 -8.37 3.99
N THR A 207 10.60 -7.46 4.95
CA THR A 207 11.71 -6.49 4.96
C THR A 207 13.06 -7.19 5.06
N ARG A 208 13.22 -8.20 5.92
CA ARG A 208 14.47 -8.98 5.99
C ARG A 208 14.78 -9.71 4.68
N ILE A 209 13.78 -10.26 3.99
CA ILE A 209 13.95 -10.90 2.67
C ILE A 209 14.39 -9.87 1.63
N MET A 210 13.78 -8.69 1.58
CA MET A 210 14.12 -7.62 0.63
C MET A 210 15.52 -7.03 0.87
N LEU A 211 15.96 -6.96 2.13
CA LEU A 211 17.28 -6.44 2.50
C LEU A 211 18.40 -7.48 2.39
N SER A 212 18.07 -8.78 2.32
CA SER A 212 19.06 -9.85 2.31
C SER A 212 20.02 -9.80 1.10
N SER A 213 21.27 -10.21 1.33
CA SER A 213 22.35 -10.16 0.33
C SER A 213 22.22 -11.26 -0.73
N LYS A 214 22.93 -11.07 -1.87
CA LYS A 214 22.94 -11.99 -3.02
C LYS A 214 23.38 -13.43 -2.68
N THR A 215 24.09 -13.63 -1.58
CA THR A 215 24.73 -14.90 -1.21
C THR A 215 23.77 -15.96 -0.62
N LEU A 216 22.64 -15.54 -0.05
CA LEU A 216 21.70 -16.47 0.60
C LEU A 216 20.85 -17.20 -0.45
N LEU A 217 20.75 -18.52 -0.32
CA LEU A 217 19.97 -19.40 -1.20
C LEU A 217 18.48 -19.06 -1.15
N SER A 218 17.75 -19.29 -2.25
CA SER A 218 16.32 -18.99 -2.35
C SER A 218 15.47 -19.69 -1.28
N THR A 219 15.90 -20.89 -0.85
CA THR A 219 15.26 -21.76 0.15
C THR A 219 15.43 -21.25 1.59
N GLU A 220 16.47 -20.48 1.88
CA GLU A 220 16.70 -19.89 3.21
C GLU A 220 15.81 -18.67 3.47
N LEU A 221 15.07 -18.21 2.46
CA LEU A 221 14.26 -16.99 2.49
C LEU A 221 12.77 -17.25 2.58
N THR A 222 12.37 -18.50 2.77
CA THR A 222 10.99 -18.80 3.07
C THR A 222 10.59 -18.05 4.33
N ILE A 223 9.40 -17.44 4.31
CA ILE A 223 8.93 -16.56 5.39
C ILE A 223 8.93 -17.28 6.74
N SER A 224 8.54 -18.55 6.77
CA SER A 224 8.61 -19.40 7.97
C SER A 224 10.04 -19.50 8.53
N ASN A 225 11.02 -19.77 7.68
CA ASN A 225 12.44 -19.87 8.07
C ASN A 225 12.95 -18.53 8.60
N VAL A 226 12.61 -17.42 7.93
CA VAL A 226 13.01 -16.08 8.36
C VAL A 226 12.37 -15.71 9.69
N LEU A 227 11.07 -16.00 9.89
CA LEU A 227 10.38 -15.79 11.16
C LEU A 227 10.99 -16.61 12.29
N TYR A 228 11.28 -17.90 12.03
CA TYR A 228 11.94 -18.77 12.99
C TYR A 228 13.32 -18.24 13.38
N GLN A 229 14.13 -17.82 12.40
CA GLN A 229 15.43 -17.20 12.67
C GLN A 229 15.32 -15.90 13.48
N ILE A 230 14.36 -15.02 13.17
CA ILE A 230 14.12 -13.79 13.94
C ILE A 230 13.81 -14.15 15.40
N TYR A 231 12.92 -15.12 15.60
CA TYR A 231 12.50 -15.56 16.92
C TYR A 231 13.66 -16.19 17.71
N ALA A 232 14.46 -17.05 17.06
CA ALA A 232 15.62 -17.66 17.69
C ALA A 232 16.71 -16.64 18.06
N GLU A 233 16.93 -15.60 17.23
CA GLU A 233 17.96 -14.57 17.46
C GLU A 233 17.52 -13.49 18.47
N ASN A 234 16.27 -13.02 18.40
CA ASN A 234 15.80 -11.81 19.10
C ASN A 234 14.47 -11.99 19.88
N GLY A 235 13.93 -13.21 19.91
CA GLY A 235 12.66 -13.52 20.54
C GLY A 235 11.46 -12.78 19.93
N PHE A 236 10.40 -12.67 20.72
CA PHE A 236 9.17 -11.95 20.33
C PHE A 236 9.40 -10.48 19.99
N ARG A 237 10.35 -9.81 20.66
CA ARG A 237 10.68 -8.41 20.37
C ARG A 237 11.19 -8.22 18.94
N GLY A 238 11.93 -9.20 18.41
CA GLY A 238 12.39 -9.18 17.02
C GLY A 238 11.26 -9.27 16.00
N LEU A 239 10.23 -10.09 16.28
CA LEU A 239 9.06 -10.25 15.40
C LEU A 239 8.20 -8.99 15.32
N PHE A 240 8.24 -8.13 16.34
CA PHE A 240 7.52 -6.87 16.39
C PHE A 240 8.45 -5.65 16.24
N ALA A 241 9.65 -5.84 15.69
CA ALA A 241 10.57 -4.74 15.43
C ALA A 241 9.94 -3.71 14.47
N GLY A 242 9.95 -2.44 14.87
CA GLY A 242 9.37 -1.35 14.07
C GLY A 242 7.83 -1.27 14.10
N PHE A 243 7.14 -1.98 15.02
CA PHE A 243 5.68 -1.91 15.12
C PHE A 243 5.17 -0.48 15.30
N GLY A 244 5.80 0.31 16.18
CA GLY A 244 5.39 1.68 16.50
C GLY A 244 5.38 2.59 15.26
N PRO A 245 6.54 2.77 14.58
CA PRO A 245 6.60 3.54 13.34
C PRO A 245 5.63 3.03 12.27
N ARG A 246 5.39 1.72 12.17
CA ARG A 246 4.44 1.15 11.21
C ARG A 246 3.00 1.55 11.52
N VAL A 247 2.54 1.37 12.76
CA VAL A 247 1.17 1.72 13.17
C VAL A 247 0.95 3.22 12.99
N MET A 248 1.90 4.04 13.45
CA MET A 248 1.84 5.50 13.27
C MET A 248 1.77 5.90 11.80
N TRP A 249 2.59 5.29 10.93
CA TRP A 249 2.56 5.57 9.49
C TRP A 249 1.20 5.27 8.87
N ILE A 250 0.57 4.12 9.19
CA ILE A 250 -0.74 3.77 8.63
C ILE A 250 -1.85 4.68 9.17
N THR A 251 -1.88 4.91 10.49
CA THR A 251 -2.95 5.71 11.11
C THR A 251 -2.85 7.19 10.72
N LEU A 252 -1.65 7.79 10.75
CA LEU A 252 -1.45 9.18 10.31
C LEU A 252 -1.58 9.32 8.80
N GLY A 253 -1.11 8.32 8.05
CA GLY A 253 -1.16 8.31 6.58
C GLY A 253 -2.59 8.38 6.07
N GLY A 254 -3.52 7.63 6.67
CA GLY A 254 -4.93 7.70 6.31
C GLY A 254 -5.55 9.09 6.54
N PHE A 255 -5.23 9.72 7.66
CA PHE A 255 -5.73 11.07 7.99
C PHE A 255 -5.19 12.14 7.01
N ILE A 256 -3.88 12.14 6.79
CA ILE A 256 -3.22 13.10 5.87
C ILE A 256 -3.70 12.85 4.44
N PHE A 257 -3.82 11.59 4.02
CA PHE A 257 -4.31 11.24 2.68
C PHE A 257 -5.67 11.87 2.41
N PHE A 258 -6.62 11.68 3.34
CA PHE A 258 -7.98 12.20 3.15
C PHE A 258 -8.00 13.72 3.10
N GLY A 259 -7.32 14.39 4.04
CA GLY A 259 -7.24 15.85 4.06
C GLY A 259 -6.68 16.42 2.76
N VAL A 260 -5.59 15.85 2.25
CA VAL A 260 -4.98 16.31 0.99
C VAL A 260 -5.81 15.91 -0.22
N TYR A 261 -6.47 14.75 -0.20
CA TYR A 261 -7.31 14.28 -1.30
C TYR A 261 -8.48 15.22 -1.57
N GLU A 262 -9.20 15.65 -0.52
CA GLU A 262 -10.32 16.58 -0.65
C GLU A 262 -9.86 17.94 -1.20
N GLU A 263 -8.78 18.50 -0.64
CA GLU A 263 -8.21 19.76 -1.12
C GLU A 263 -7.71 19.65 -2.57
N ALA A 264 -6.99 18.57 -2.90
CA ALA A 264 -6.48 18.35 -4.26
C ALA A 264 -7.60 18.15 -5.28
N LYS A 265 -8.72 17.55 -4.87
CA LYS A 265 -9.91 17.38 -5.70
C LYS A 265 -10.55 18.73 -6.01
N VAL A 266 -10.77 19.57 -5.00
CA VAL A 266 -11.30 20.94 -5.16
C VAL A 266 -10.38 21.75 -6.07
N PHE A 267 -9.07 21.72 -5.80
CA PHE A 267 -8.08 22.45 -6.60
C PHE A 267 -8.05 22.01 -8.07
N THR A 268 -8.14 20.69 -8.33
CA THR A 268 -8.18 20.15 -9.70
C THR A 268 -9.42 20.63 -10.46
N GLN A 269 -10.58 20.69 -9.79
CA GLN A 269 -11.83 21.20 -10.39
C GLN A 269 -11.82 22.71 -10.64
N VAL A 270 -11.03 23.46 -9.86
CA VAL A 270 -10.82 24.91 -10.07
C VAL A 270 -9.90 25.16 -11.27
N ILE A 271 -8.77 24.44 -11.37
CA ILE A 271 -7.80 24.60 -12.47
C ILE A 271 -8.35 24.06 -13.79
N PHE A 272 -9.06 22.94 -13.73
CA PHE A 272 -9.64 22.29 -14.90
C PHE A 272 -11.17 22.26 -14.76
N PRO A 273 -11.87 23.37 -15.08
CA PRO A 273 -13.33 23.42 -15.02
C PRO A 273 -14.01 22.37 -15.90
N MET A 274 -13.33 21.89 -16.95
CA MET A 274 -13.79 20.82 -17.83
C MET A 274 -13.84 19.44 -17.16
N LEU A 275 -13.21 19.27 -15.99
CA LEU A 275 -13.20 18.03 -15.20
C LEU A 275 -14.21 18.05 -14.03
N LYS A 276 -15.09 19.06 -13.99
CA LYS A 276 -16.25 19.07 -13.08
C LYS A 276 -17.27 18.02 -13.47
#